data_AF-A0A2V8F0V7-F1
#
_entry.id   AF-A0A2V8F0V7-F1
#
_cell.length_a   1.000
_cell.length_b   1.000
_cell.length_c   1.000
_cell.angle_alpha   90.00
_cell.angle_beta   90.00
_cell.angle_gamma   90.00
#
_symmetry.space_group_name_H-M   'P 1'
#
loop_
_entity.id
_entity.type
_entity.pdbx_description
1 polymer ?
#
loop_
_entity_poly.entity_id
_entity_poly.type
_entity_poly.pdbx_seq_one_letter_code
_entity_poly.pdbx_strand_id
1 'polypeptide(L)'
;LCVGAVVCIAAANAGGTSQDLKTGYLVGATPIYQQIGLIIGVVTSAFVIGMTTLYLHRVFGIGTPAVPAPQATLMATIIKGLLSQNLPWGLVLVGVFIAVTLELCGIRSLSFAVGSYLPIATTAPIFAGGLVRAYVERKTGAREESEVGAGTLFSSGLIAGGSLCGILYAVLVGSGRIGSFESIGNAVPFLHEGTTGYVAGALLFAGLAAILARNAQKKVM
;
A
#
# COMPACT_ATOMS: atom_id res chain seq x y z
N LEU A 1 6.63 24.23 3.22
CA LEU A 1 6.24 22.81 3.07
C LEU A 1 4.85 22.54 3.64
N CYS A 2 4.58 22.83 4.92
CA CYS A 2 3.29 22.56 5.55
C CYS A 2 2.10 23.25 4.88
N VAL A 3 2.23 24.54 4.51
CA VAL A 3 1.16 25.26 3.79
C VAL A 3 0.84 24.58 2.45
N GLY A 4 1.86 24.20 1.67
CA GLY A 4 1.67 23.49 0.40
C GLY A 4 1.03 22.10 0.59
N ALA A 5 1.40 21.38 1.66
CA ALA A 5 0.77 20.11 2.00
C ALA A 5 -0.72 20.28 2.35
N VAL A 6 -1.07 21.28 3.16
CA VAL A 6 -2.47 21.58 3.54
C VAL A 6 -3.29 21.94 2.29
N VAL A 7 -2.77 22.82 1.42
CA VAL A 7 -3.46 23.22 0.20
C VAL A 7 -3.63 22.05 -0.77
N CYS A 8 -2.58 21.23 -0.94
CA CYS A 8 -2.63 20.05 -1.81
C CYS A 8 -3.66 19.02 -1.31
N ILE A 9 -3.67 18.71 -0.01
CA ILE A 9 -4.63 17.79 0.60
C ILE A 9 -6.05 18.35 0.49
N ALA A 10 -6.26 19.64 0.74
CA ALA A 10 -7.57 20.28 0.60
C ALA A 10 -8.08 20.22 -0.84
N ALA A 11 -7.23 20.50 -1.84
CA ALA A 11 -7.58 20.41 -3.25
C ALA A 11 -7.88 18.97 -3.68
N ALA A 12 -7.07 18.00 -3.24
CA ALA A 12 -7.28 16.58 -3.52
C ALA A 12 -8.59 16.07 -2.91
N ASN A 13 -8.87 16.39 -1.63
CA ASN A 13 -10.11 16.01 -0.98
C ASN A 13 -11.34 16.70 -1.61
N ALA A 14 -11.23 17.96 -2.03
CA ALA A 14 -12.32 18.65 -2.73
C ALA A 14 -12.63 17.98 -4.08
N GLY A 15 -11.59 17.58 -4.83
CA GLY A 15 -11.74 16.82 -6.07
C GLY A 15 -12.39 15.46 -5.85
N GLY A 16 -11.90 14.68 -4.88
CA GLY A 16 -12.45 13.38 -4.50
C GLY A 16 -13.91 13.48 -4.05
N THR A 17 -14.22 14.43 -3.16
CA THR A 17 -15.59 14.68 -2.70
C THR A 17 -16.53 15.03 -3.84
N SER A 18 -16.07 15.80 -4.82
CA SER A 18 -16.88 16.16 -5.99
C SER A 18 -17.17 14.94 -6.87
N GLN A 19 -16.21 14.02 -7.02
CA GLN A 19 -16.40 12.75 -7.74
C GLN A 19 -17.32 11.80 -6.97
N ASP A 20 -17.18 11.75 -5.65
CA ASP A 20 -18.03 10.97 -4.77
C ASP A 20 -19.49 11.43 -4.88
N LEU A 21 -19.74 12.74 -4.80
CA LEU A 21 -21.09 13.30 -4.95
C LEU A 21 -21.68 13.07 -6.34
N LYS A 22 -20.85 13.11 -7.40
CA LYS A 22 -21.29 12.77 -8.76
C LYS A 22 -21.72 11.30 -8.85
N THR A 23 -20.90 10.40 -8.30
CA THR A 23 -21.21 8.97 -8.28
C THR A 23 -22.44 8.70 -7.43
N GLY A 24 -22.56 9.36 -6.28
CA GLY A 24 -23.71 9.33 -5.39
C GLY A 24 -25.00 9.75 -6.08
N TYR A 25 -24.96 10.84 -6.86
CA TYR A 25 -26.10 11.29 -7.67
C TYR A 25 -26.52 10.24 -8.71
N LEU A 26 -25.56 9.60 -9.39
CA LEU A 26 -25.85 8.57 -10.41
C LEU A 26 -26.51 7.31 -9.83
N VAL A 27 -26.18 6.94 -8.59
CA VAL A 27 -26.78 5.79 -7.91
C VAL A 27 -28.03 6.14 -7.08
N GLY A 28 -28.48 7.40 -7.14
CA GLY A 28 -29.67 7.87 -6.42
C GLY A 28 -29.47 8.10 -4.91
N ALA A 29 -28.24 8.23 -4.44
CA ALA A 29 -27.94 8.52 -3.04
C ALA A 29 -28.27 9.97 -2.66
N THR A 30 -28.69 10.18 -1.41
CA THR A 30 -28.96 11.54 -0.89
C THR A 30 -27.65 12.23 -0.48
N PRO A 31 -27.34 13.43 -1.01
CA PRO A 31 -26.03 14.07 -0.83
C PRO A 31 -25.72 14.41 0.63
N ILE A 32 -26.74 14.67 1.45
CA ILE A 32 -26.58 15.02 2.88
C ILE A 32 -25.94 13.86 3.66
N TYR A 33 -26.44 12.63 3.48
CA TYR A 33 -25.90 11.46 4.18
C TYR A 33 -24.45 11.17 3.76
N GLN A 34 -24.12 11.42 2.49
CA GLN A 34 -22.78 11.22 1.96
C GLN A 34 -21.77 12.23 2.53
N GLN A 35 -22.14 13.51 2.63
CA GLN A 35 -21.26 14.52 3.24
C GLN A 35 -21.03 14.27 4.74
N ILE A 36 -22.06 13.87 5.49
CA ILE A 36 -21.92 13.52 6.90
C ILE A 36 -20.97 12.32 7.05
N GLY A 37 -21.14 11.29 6.22
CA GLY A 37 -20.25 10.13 6.19
C GLY A 37 -18.80 10.52 5.90
N LEU A 38 -18.57 11.40 4.92
CA LEU A 38 -17.24 11.90 4.58
C LEU A 38 -16.60 12.68 5.73
N ILE A 39 -17.34 13.58 6.39
CA ILE A 39 -16.84 14.36 7.53
C ILE A 39 -16.43 13.42 8.67
N ILE A 40 -17.30 12.49 9.05
CA ILE A 40 -17.02 11.50 10.09
C ILE A 40 -15.78 10.69 9.72
N GLY A 41 -15.70 10.20 8.47
CA GLY A 41 -14.58 9.41 7.96
C GLY A 41 -13.25 10.16 7.99
N VAL A 42 -13.23 11.44 7.58
CA VAL A 42 -12.02 12.27 7.59
C VAL A 42 -11.56 12.55 9.02
N VAL A 43 -12.47 12.92 9.92
CA VAL A 43 -12.12 13.23 11.32
C VAL A 43 -11.60 11.98 12.04
N THR A 44 -12.29 10.85 11.92
CA THR A 44 -11.84 9.58 12.53
C THR A 44 -10.52 9.10 11.94
N SER A 45 -10.35 9.15 10.62
CA SER A 45 -9.10 8.76 9.96
C SER A 45 -7.94 9.67 10.34
N ALA A 46 -8.13 10.98 10.37
CA ALA A 46 -7.08 11.93 10.77
C ALA A 46 -6.61 11.67 12.21
N PHE A 47 -7.54 11.39 13.13
CA PHE A 47 -7.21 11.06 14.51
C PHE A 47 -6.45 9.74 14.62
N VAL A 48 -6.97 8.66 14.03
CA VAL A 48 -6.38 7.32 14.12
C VAL A 48 -5.01 7.25 13.42
N ILE A 49 -4.92 7.74 12.18
CA ILE A 49 -3.68 7.75 11.40
C ILE A 49 -2.65 8.68 12.04
N GLY A 50 -3.06 9.85 12.52
CA GLY A 50 -2.16 10.79 13.21
C GLY A 50 -1.56 10.18 14.47
N MET A 51 -2.40 9.61 15.34
CA MET A 51 -1.95 8.96 16.58
C MET A 51 -1.00 7.78 16.31
N THR A 52 -1.39 6.88 15.40
CA THR A 52 -0.57 5.70 15.06
C THR A 52 0.76 6.08 14.42
N THR A 53 0.78 7.07 13.52
CA THR A 53 2.01 7.54 12.87
C THR A 53 2.96 8.19 13.87
N LEU A 54 2.45 9.04 14.77
CA LEU A 54 3.26 9.68 15.82
C LEU A 54 3.83 8.64 16.78
N TYR A 55 3.03 7.64 17.15
CA TYR A 55 3.49 6.54 18.00
C TYR A 55 4.59 5.73 17.33
N LEU A 56 4.40 5.34 16.07
CA LEU A 56 5.39 4.57 15.31
C LEU A 56 6.70 5.35 15.12
N HIS A 57 6.61 6.66 14.89
CA HIS A 57 7.79 7.53 14.83
C HIS A 57 8.54 7.58 16.15
N ARG A 58 7.86 7.60 17.29
CA ARG A 58 8.51 7.57 18.62
C ARG A 58 9.19 6.25 18.93
N VAL A 59 8.61 5.11 18.51
CA VAL A 59 9.13 3.77 18.82
C VAL A 59 10.28 3.38 17.90
N PHE A 60 10.16 3.60 16.59
CA PHE A 60 11.13 3.11 15.61
C PHE A 60 11.83 4.19 14.78
N GLY A 61 11.35 5.43 14.81
CA GLY A 61 11.86 6.50 13.94
C GLY A 61 11.51 6.25 12.46
N ILE A 62 10.45 6.87 11.96
CA ILE A 62 10.10 6.81 10.54
C ILE A 62 11.21 7.46 9.71
N GLY A 63 11.68 6.77 8.67
CA GLY A 63 12.78 7.20 7.81
C GLY A 63 14.13 6.58 8.17
N THR A 64 14.19 5.76 9.23
CA THR A 64 15.34 4.91 9.52
C THR A 64 15.37 3.66 8.62
N PRO A 65 16.50 2.93 8.53
CA PRO A 65 16.56 1.66 7.78
C PRO A 65 15.57 0.60 8.29
N ALA A 66 15.18 0.67 9.56
CA ALA A 66 14.19 -0.23 10.15
C ALA A 66 12.75 0.09 9.70
N VAL A 67 12.44 1.37 9.47
CA VAL A 67 11.12 1.84 8.99
C VAL A 67 11.30 2.82 7.83
N PRO A 68 11.66 2.31 6.64
CA PRO A 68 11.89 3.17 5.48
C PRO A 68 10.58 3.79 5.00
N ALA A 69 10.62 5.09 4.68
CA ALA A 69 9.48 5.84 4.14
C ALA A 69 9.77 6.34 2.71
N PRO A 70 9.92 5.44 1.72
CA PRO A 70 10.40 5.80 0.39
C PRO A 70 9.47 6.78 -0.34
N GLN A 71 8.16 6.64 -0.15
CA GLN A 71 7.16 7.57 -0.70
C GLN A 71 7.31 8.99 -0.14
N ALA A 72 7.47 9.11 1.19
CA ALA A 72 7.66 10.40 1.83
C ALA A 72 9.00 11.03 1.43
N THR A 73 10.07 10.23 1.34
CA THR A 73 11.39 10.67 0.90
C THR A 73 11.38 11.16 -0.54
N LEU A 74 10.74 10.42 -1.46
CA LEU A 74 10.63 10.82 -2.86
C LEU A 74 9.89 12.17 -3.01
N MET A 75 8.75 12.32 -2.34
CA MET A 75 7.98 13.57 -2.35
C MET A 75 8.77 14.73 -1.73
N ALA A 76 9.47 14.50 -0.62
CA ALA A 76 10.32 15.50 0.02
C ALA A 76 11.47 15.94 -0.90
N THR A 77 12.12 15.01 -1.60
CA THR A 77 13.20 15.30 -2.54
C THR A 77 12.73 16.18 -3.70
N ILE A 78 11.58 15.86 -4.31
CA ILE A 78 11.03 16.66 -5.41
C ILE A 78 10.66 18.06 -4.94
N ILE A 79 9.94 18.17 -3.81
CA ILE A 79 9.52 19.48 -3.29
C ILE A 79 10.72 20.33 -2.91
N LYS A 80 11.71 19.77 -2.19
CA LYS A 80 12.94 20.49 -1.82
C LYS A 80 13.74 20.90 -3.05
N GLY A 81 13.87 20.02 -4.04
CA GLY A 81 14.57 20.30 -5.29
C GLY A 81 13.92 21.44 -6.08
N LEU A 82 12.58 21.43 -6.19
CA LEU A 82 11.82 22.51 -6.84
C LEU A 82 11.93 23.85 -6.10
N LEU A 83 11.75 23.86 -4.77
CA LEU A 83 11.84 25.09 -3.97
C LEU A 83 13.25 25.68 -3.99
N SER A 84 14.27 24.82 -3.99
CA SER A 84 15.67 25.25 -4.01
C SER A 84 16.19 25.56 -5.42
N GLN A 85 15.33 25.44 -6.45
CA GLN A 85 15.70 25.55 -7.88
C GLN A 85 16.90 24.66 -8.27
N ASN A 86 17.14 23.59 -7.52
CA ASN A 86 18.28 22.70 -7.66
C ASN A 86 17.79 21.26 -7.89
N LEU A 87 16.79 21.12 -8.75
CA LEU A 87 16.30 19.83 -9.18
C LEU A 87 17.19 19.33 -10.33
N PRO A 88 17.68 18.08 -10.29
CA PRO A 88 18.49 17.53 -11.37
C PRO A 88 17.62 17.23 -12.58
N TRP A 89 17.31 18.26 -13.38
CA TRP A 89 16.45 18.19 -14.56
C TRP A 89 16.90 17.14 -15.57
N GLY A 90 18.21 16.87 -15.66
CA GLY A 90 18.74 15.77 -16.46
C GLY A 90 18.14 14.41 -16.06
N LEU A 91 18.11 14.10 -14.76
CA LEU A 91 17.51 12.85 -14.25
C LEU A 91 15.99 12.82 -14.46
N VAL A 92 15.32 13.97 -14.32
CA VAL A 92 13.87 14.08 -14.59
C VAL A 92 13.57 13.77 -16.05
N LEU A 93 14.29 14.37 -16.98
CA LEU A 93 14.11 14.15 -18.41
C LEU A 93 14.41 12.70 -18.82
N VAL A 94 15.45 12.09 -18.25
CA VAL A 94 15.71 10.65 -18.42
C VAL A 94 14.52 9.82 -17.97
N GLY A 95 13.93 10.15 -16.81
CA GLY A 95 12.70 9.51 -16.33
C GLY A 95 11.52 9.66 -17.29
N VAL A 96 11.34 10.85 -17.89
CA VAL A 96 10.31 11.11 -18.91
C VAL A 96 10.53 10.22 -20.15
N PHE A 97 11.76 10.15 -20.67
CA PHE A 97 12.06 9.29 -21.81
C PHE A 97 11.82 7.81 -21.51
N ILE A 98 12.22 7.33 -20.32
CA ILE A 98 11.94 5.95 -19.89
C ILE A 98 10.42 5.71 -19.84
N ALA A 99 9.65 6.63 -19.27
CA ALA A 99 8.20 6.51 -19.19
C ALA A 99 7.55 6.44 -20.59
N VAL A 100 8.00 7.28 -21.52
CA VAL A 100 7.55 7.26 -22.93
C VAL A 100 7.90 5.94 -23.59
N THR A 101 9.14 5.45 -23.45
CA THR A 101 9.56 4.15 -24.02
C THR A 101 8.71 3.01 -23.47
N LEU A 102 8.45 2.97 -22.15
CA LEU A 102 7.59 1.95 -21.55
C LEU A 102 6.16 1.99 -22.09
N GLU A 103 5.59 3.19 -22.21
CA GLU A 103 4.24 3.38 -22.73
C GLU A 103 4.14 2.94 -24.20
N LEU A 104 5.17 3.22 -25.01
CA LEU A 104 5.28 2.74 -26.40
C LEU A 104 5.44 1.21 -26.49
N CYS A 105 6.06 0.58 -25.49
CA CYS A 105 6.11 -0.88 -25.36
C CYS A 105 4.81 -1.49 -24.82
N GLY A 106 3.77 -0.69 -24.56
CA GLY A 106 2.50 -1.15 -23.98
C GLY A 106 2.58 -1.48 -22.49
N ILE A 107 3.66 -1.07 -21.81
CA ILE A 107 3.85 -1.24 -20.38
C ILE A 107 3.39 0.03 -19.67
N ARG A 108 2.50 -0.12 -18.69
CA ARG A 108 1.99 1.01 -17.91
C ARG A 108 3.12 1.62 -17.07
N SER A 109 3.59 2.79 -17.48
CA SER A 109 4.73 3.49 -16.87
C SER A 109 4.60 3.73 -15.36
N LEU A 110 3.38 4.01 -14.88
CA LEU A 110 3.08 4.20 -13.46
C LEU A 110 3.37 2.94 -12.63
N SER A 111 2.93 1.77 -13.08
CA SER A 111 3.12 0.51 -12.35
C SER A 111 4.60 0.13 -12.27
N PHE A 112 5.35 0.38 -13.34
CA PHE A 112 6.80 0.19 -13.35
C PHE A 112 7.52 1.13 -12.37
N ALA A 113 7.18 2.42 -12.40
CA ALA A 113 7.76 3.41 -11.50
C ALA A 113 7.48 3.08 -10.02
N VAL A 114 6.24 2.69 -9.69
CA VAL A 114 5.87 2.26 -8.34
C VAL A 114 6.68 1.04 -7.90
N GLY A 115 6.85 0.06 -8.79
CA GLY A 115 7.64 -1.15 -8.50
C GLY A 115 9.13 -0.87 -8.27
N SER A 116 9.72 0.15 -8.90
CA SER A 116 11.16 0.39 -8.86
C SER A 116 11.67 1.04 -7.56
N TYR A 117 10.84 1.85 -6.89
CA TYR A 117 11.23 2.50 -5.62
C TYR A 117 10.65 1.82 -4.37
N LEU A 118 9.67 0.93 -4.51
CA LEU A 118 9.06 0.25 -3.37
C LEU A 118 9.95 -0.91 -2.85
N PRO A 119 10.02 -1.12 -1.52
CA PRO A 119 10.74 -2.25 -0.94
C PRO A 119 10.23 -3.59 -1.45
N ILE A 120 11.12 -4.59 -1.52
CA ILE A 120 10.73 -5.95 -1.92
C ILE A 120 9.62 -6.55 -1.04
N ALA A 121 9.60 -6.15 0.24
CA ALA A 121 8.59 -6.56 1.21
C ALA A 121 7.17 -6.06 0.86
N THR A 122 7.02 -4.90 0.21
CA THR A 122 5.72 -4.37 -0.21
C THR A 122 5.38 -4.74 -1.65
N THR A 123 6.38 -4.94 -2.51
CA THR A 123 6.14 -5.37 -3.91
C THR A 123 5.82 -6.87 -4.03
N ALA A 124 6.33 -7.73 -3.13
CA ALA A 124 6.04 -9.16 -3.16
C ALA A 124 4.54 -9.51 -2.97
N PRO A 125 3.80 -8.92 -2.00
CA PRO A 125 2.34 -9.08 -1.92
C PRO A 125 1.61 -8.59 -3.17
N ILE A 126 2.05 -7.48 -3.76
CA ILE A 126 1.47 -6.92 -4.99
C ILE A 126 1.66 -7.88 -6.16
N PHE A 127 2.88 -8.39 -6.33
CA PHE A 127 3.20 -9.36 -7.37
C PHE A 127 2.40 -10.66 -7.21
N ALA A 128 2.31 -11.17 -5.99
CA ALA A 128 1.52 -12.36 -5.70
C ALA A 128 0.04 -12.18 -6.00
N GLY A 129 -0.56 -11.03 -5.64
CA GLY A 129 -1.92 -10.70 -6.03
C GLY A 129 -2.09 -10.67 -7.55
N GLY A 130 -1.11 -10.14 -8.28
CA GLY A 130 -1.06 -10.19 -9.74
C GLY A 130 -1.04 -11.62 -10.30
N LEU A 131 -0.23 -12.52 -9.71
CA LEU A 131 -0.21 -13.93 -10.08
C LEU A 131 -1.54 -14.63 -9.80
N VAL A 132 -2.16 -14.36 -8.64
CA VAL A 132 -3.48 -14.89 -8.30
C VAL A 132 -4.52 -14.43 -9.31
N ARG A 133 -4.52 -13.14 -9.68
CA ARG A 133 -5.39 -12.62 -10.74
C ARG A 133 -5.17 -13.34 -12.07
N ALA A 134 -3.92 -13.45 -12.51
CA ALA A 134 -3.58 -14.11 -13.76
C ALA A 134 -4.00 -15.60 -13.79
N TYR A 135 -3.88 -16.28 -12.65
CA TYR A 135 -4.33 -17.67 -12.52
C TYR A 135 -5.86 -17.80 -12.55
N VAL A 136 -6.57 -16.92 -11.84
CA VAL A 136 -8.04 -16.90 -11.83
C VAL A 136 -8.59 -16.59 -13.22
N GLU A 137 -8.12 -15.53 -13.89
CA GLU A 137 -8.56 -15.14 -15.23
C GLU A 137 -8.30 -16.24 -16.27
N ARG A 138 -7.15 -16.92 -16.21
CA ARG A 138 -6.84 -18.06 -17.11
C ARG A 138 -7.78 -19.24 -16.94
N LYS A 139 -8.34 -19.43 -15.74
CA LYS A 139 -9.15 -20.61 -15.41
C LYS A 139 -10.66 -20.36 -15.50
N THR A 140 -11.11 -19.12 -15.28
CA THR A 140 -12.53 -18.74 -15.44
C THR A 140 -12.85 -18.24 -16.84
N GLY A 141 -11.84 -17.82 -17.63
CA GLY A 141 -12.04 -17.24 -18.97
C GLY A 141 -12.71 -15.86 -18.96
N ALA A 142 -13.14 -15.38 -17.78
CA ALA A 142 -13.72 -14.08 -17.56
C ALA A 142 -12.62 -13.12 -17.11
N ARG A 143 -12.39 -12.07 -17.91
CA ARG A 143 -11.52 -10.96 -17.53
C ARG A 143 -12.29 -10.10 -16.53
N GLU A 144 -12.06 -10.30 -15.25
CA GLU A 144 -12.58 -9.38 -14.24
C GLU A 144 -11.85 -8.05 -14.39
N GLU A 145 -12.53 -7.07 -15.00
CA GLU A 145 -12.05 -5.69 -15.10
C GLU A 145 -12.39 -4.87 -13.83
N SER A 146 -13.08 -5.49 -12.87
CA SER A 146 -13.44 -4.86 -11.61
C SER A 146 -12.19 -4.62 -10.74
N GLU A 147 -12.12 -3.43 -10.14
CA GLU A 147 -11.08 -3.09 -9.15
C GLU A 147 -11.09 -4.07 -7.95
N VAL A 148 -12.22 -4.75 -7.72
CA VAL A 148 -12.46 -5.74 -6.67
C VAL A 148 -12.29 -7.19 -7.18
N GLY A 149 -11.31 -7.41 -8.07
CA GLY A 149 -10.94 -8.75 -8.49
C GLY A 149 -10.21 -9.54 -7.40
N ALA A 150 -10.22 -10.87 -7.49
CA ALA A 150 -9.62 -11.77 -6.51
C ALA A 150 -8.15 -11.45 -6.17
N GLY A 151 -7.36 -11.05 -7.16
CA GLY A 151 -5.95 -10.69 -6.96
C GLY A 151 -5.73 -9.34 -6.28
N THR A 152 -6.58 -8.34 -6.54
CA THR A 152 -6.51 -7.06 -5.83
C THR A 152 -6.85 -7.27 -4.36
N LEU A 153 -7.89 -8.06 -4.06
CA LEU A 153 -8.29 -8.40 -2.69
C LEU A 153 -7.21 -9.20 -1.95
N PHE A 154 -6.54 -10.12 -2.64
CA PHE A 154 -5.42 -10.88 -2.09
C PHE A 154 -4.26 -9.96 -1.70
N SER A 155 -3.82 -9.10 -2.63
CA SER A 155 -2.73 -8.15 -2.40
C SER A 155 -3.06 -7.17 -1.27
N SER A 156 -4.23 -6.52 -1.33
CA SER A 156 -4.64 -5.54 -0.31
C SER A 156 -4.82 -6.18 1.06
N GLY A 157 -5.35 -7.41 1.14
CA GLY A 157 -5.47 -8.17 2.38
C GLY A 157 -4.13 -8.47 3.02
N LEU A 158 -3.12 -8.87 2.24
CA LEU A 158 -1.77 -9.12 2.75
C LEU A 158 -1.07 -7.84 3.21
N ILE A 159 -1.22 -6.74 2.46
CA ILE A 159 -0.63 -5.45 2.82
C ILE A 159 -1.29 -4.89 4.09
N ALA A 160 -2.62 -4.93 4.17
CA ALA A 160 -3.37 -4.49 5.34
C ALA A 160 -3.06 -5.37 6.56
N GLY A 161 -3.04 -6.69 6.40
CA GLY A 161 -2.68 -7.62 7.46
C GLY A 161 -1.26 -7.40 7.98
N GLY A 162 -0.27 -7.27 7.08
CA GLY A 162 1.10 -6.93 7.44
C GLY A 162 1.22 -5.59 8.18
N SER A 163 0.46 -4.58 7.75
CA SER A 163 0.43 -3.27 8.40
C SER A 163 -0.19 -3.33 9.81
N LEU A 164 -1.30 -4.06 9.97
CA LEU A 164 -1.94 -4.25 11.28
C LEU A 164 -1.04 -5.03 12.25
N CYS A 165 -0.40 -6.11 11.79
CA CYS A 165 0.60 -6.85 12.56
C CYS A 165 1.78 -5.95 12.94
N GLY A 166 2.25 -5.10 12.03
CA GLY A 166 3.32 -4.13 12.29
C GLY A 166 2.94 -3.10 13.36
N ILE A 167 1.71 -2.58 13.33
CA ILE A 167 1.19 -1.68 14.37
C ILE A 167 1.08 -2.40 15.71
N LEU A 168 0.54 -3.63 15.72
CA LEU A 168 0.44 -4.44 16.94
C LEU A 168 1.82 -4.71 17.55
N TYR A 169 2.79 -5.06 16.70
CA TYR A 169 4.19 -5.24 17.10
C TYR A 169 4.77 -3.94 17.68
N ALA A 170 4.53 -2.79 17.05
CA ALA A 170 4.95 -1.49 17.57
C ALA A 170 4.42 -1.23 18.97
N VAL A 171 3.15 -1.55 19.23
CA VAL A 171 2.52 -1.40 20.54
C VAL A 171 3.12 -2.34 21.57
N LEU A 172 3.41 -3.59 21.20
CA LEU A 172 3.99 -4.59 22.11
C LEU A 172 5.44 -4.26 22.51
N VAL A 173 6.24 -3.81 21.54
CA VAL A 173 7.62 -3.35 21.79
C VAL A 173 7.60 -2.05 22.60
N GLY A 174 6.79 -1.07 22.19
CA GLY A 174 6.71 0.21 22.89
C GLY A 174 6.10 0.14 24.29
N SER A 175 5.35 -0.92 24.62
CA SER A 175 4.85 -1.20 25.99
C SER A 175 5.80 -2.03 26.85
N GLY A 176 6.98 -2.40 26.32
CA GLY A 176 8.00 -3.16 27.04
C GLY A 176 7.62 -4.62 27.33
N ARG A 177 6.57 -5.15 26.70
CA ARG A 177 6.12 -6.55 26.90
C ARG A 177 6.93 -7.56 26.10
N ILE A 178 7.64 -7.11 25.07
CA ILE A 178 8.49 -7.92 24.19
C ILE A 178 9.76 -7.12 23.90
N GLY A 179 10.93 -7.76 23.94
CA GLY A 179 12.17 -7.17 23.41
C GLY A 179 12.13 -6.97 21.89
N SER A 180 13.11 -6.24 21.36
CA SER A 180 13.38 -6.09 19.92
C SER A 180 13.43 -7.46 19.23
N PHE A 181 13.32 -7.51 17.89
CA PHE A 181 13.23 -8.72 17.03
C PHE A 181 14.05 -9.96 17.48
N GLU A 182 15.18 -9.77 18.16
CA GLU A 182 15.97 -10.82 18.83
C GLU A 182 15.20 -11.65 19.89
N SER A 183 14.19 -11.12 20.58
CA SER A 183 13.53 -11.82 21.70
C SER A 183 12.41 -12.78 21.28
N ILE A 184 11.72 -12.54 20.15
CA ILE A 184 10.72 -13.49 19.62
C ILE A 184 11.38 -14.59 18.79
N GLY A 185 12.45 -14.27 18.06
CA GLY A 185 13.24 -15.26 17.31
C GLY A 185 13.79 -16.38 18.19
N ASN A 186 14.14 -16.06 19.44
CA ASN A 186 14.62 -17.01 20.44
C ASN A 186 13.53 -17.90 21.06
N ALA A 187 12.24 -17.58 20.91
CA ALA A 187 11.14 -18.41 21.44
C ALA A 187 10.72 -19.52 20.47
N VAL A 188 11.00 -19.38 19.17
CA VAL A 188 10.73 -20.41 18.15
C VAL A 188 11.93 -20.54 17.20
N PRO A 189 12.97 -21.31 17.59
CA PRO A 189 14.19 -21.50 16.80
C PRO A 189 13.95 -22.02 15.38
N PHE A 190 12.83 -22.72 15.17
CA PHE A 190 12.45 -23.30 13.87
C PHE A 190 11.99 -22.26 12.82
N LEU A 191 11.63 -21.04 13.25
CA LEU A 191 11.19 -19.96 12.37
C LEU A 191 12.26 -18.90 12.09
N HIS A 192 13.37 -18.90 12.85
CA HIS A 192 14.31 -17.79 12.83
C HIS A 192 15.50 -18.00 11.88
N GLU A 193 16.01 -19.23 11.75
CA GLU A 193 17.17 -19.51 10.91
C GLU A 193 16.94 -20.70 9.99
N GLY A 194 16.98 -20.43 8.68
CA GLY A 194 17.09 -21.46 7.65
C GLY A 194 15.96 -21.47 6.62
N THR A 195 16.21 -22.22 5.55
CA THR A 195 15.30 -22.51 4.43
C THR A 195 13.90 -22.93 4.91
N THR A 196 13.77 -23.51 6.10
CA THR A 196 12.53 -23.96 6.74
C THR A 196 11.57 -22.83 7.10
N GLY A 197 12.05 -21.70 7.63
CA GLY A 197 11.21 -20.54 7.95
C GLY A 197 10.65 -19.88 6.68
N TYR A 198 11.49 -19.75 5.66
CA TYR A 198 11.07 -19.28 4.33
C TYR A 198 10.08 -20.24 3.67
N VAL A 199 10.29 -21.56 3.79
CA VAL A 199 9.40 -22.58 3.24
C VAL A 199 8.06 -22.61 3.98
N ALA A 200 8.03 -22.49 5.31
CA ALA A 200 6.78 -22.44 6.09
C ALA A 200 5.98 -21.16 5.77
N GLY A 201 6.66 -20.01 5.68
CA GLY A 201 6.06 -18.76 5.22
C GLY A 201 5.51 -18.86 3.79
N ALA A 202 6.29 -19.44 2.87
CA ALA A 202 5.87 -19.67 1.49
C ALA A 202 4.68 -20.65 1.38
N LEU A 203 4.63 -21.69 2.22
CA LEU A 203 3.53 -22.65 2.27
C LEU A 203 2.25 -22.03 2.83
N LEU A 204 2.33 -21.22 3.88
CA LEU A 204 1.19 -20.48 4.41
C LEU A 204 0.67 -19.47 3.38
N PHE A 205 1.58 -18.77 2.72
CA PHE A 205 1.26 -17.83 1.65
C PHE A 205 0.61 -18.51 0.44
N ALA A 206 1.15 -19.66 0.02
CA ALA A 206 0.57 -20.50 -1.02
C ALA A 206 -0.79 -21.09 -0.60
N GLY A 207 -0.96 -21.46 0.66
CA GLY A 207 -2.22 -21.91 1.24
C GLY A 207 -3.30 -20.82 1.20
N LEU A 208 -2.96 -19.60 1.62
CA LEU A 208 -3.84 -18.42 1.53
C LEU A 208 -4.19 -18.10 0.07
N ALA A 209 -3.21 -18.14 -0.83
CA ALA A 209 -3.42 -17.93 -2.26
C ALA A 209 -4.36 -18.99 -2.85
N ALA A 210 -4.19 -20.26 -2.47
CA ALA A 210 -5.04 -21.35 -2.92
C ALA A 210 -6.48 -21.27 -2.38
N ILE A 211 -6.66 -20.89 -1.10
CA ILE A 211 -7.99 -20.70 -0.49
C ILE A 211 -8.72 -19.54 -1.17
N LEU A 212 -8.04 -18.39 -1.36
CA LEU A 212 -8.65 -17.23 -2.00
C LEU A 212 -8.94 -17.47 -3.48
N ALA A 213 -8.05 -18.16 -4.20
CA ALA A 213 -8.31 -18.59 -5.57
C ALA A 213 -9.52 -19.54 -5.63
N ARG A 214 -9.62 -20.55 -4.75
CA ARG A 214 -10.77 -21.47 -4.70
C ARG A 214 -12.09 -20.76 -4.39
N ASN A 215 -12.08 -19.81 -3.46
CA ASN A 215 -13.28 -19.05 -3.10
C ASN A 215 -13.69 -18.06 -4.20
N ALA A 216 -12.73 -17.46 -4.91
CA ALA A 216 -13.01 -16.63 -6.07
C ALA A 216 -13.68 -17.45 -7.20
N GLN A 217 -13.18 -18.67 -7.46
CA GLN A 217 -13.77 -19.55 -8.46
C GLN A 217 -15.21 -19.98 -8.11
N LYS A 218 -15.51 -20.22 -6.83
CA LYS A 218 -16.87 -20.56 -6.37
C LYS A 218 -17.88 -19.43 -6.48
N LYS A 219 -17.43 -18.19 -6.61
CA LYS A 219 -18.32 -17.01 -6.73
C LYS A 219 -18.72 -16.71 -8.18
N VAL A 220 -18.04 -17.35 -9.15
CA VAL A 220 -18.20 -17.14 -10.60
C VAL A 220 -18.91 -18.31 -11.29
N MET A 221 -18.88 -19.52 -10.70
CA MET A 221 -19.78 -20.65 -11.08
C MET A 221 -21.11 -20.53 -10.35
#